data_AF-U4QMX4-F1
#
_entry.id   AF-U4QMX4-F1
#
_cell.length_a   1.000
_cell.length_b   1.000
_cell.length_c   1.000
_cell.angle_alpha   90.00
_cell.angle_beta   90.00
_cell.angle_gamma   90.00
#
_symmetry.space_group_name_H-M   'P 1'
#
loop_
_entity.id
_entity.type
_entity.pdbx_description
1 polymer ?
#
loop_
_entity_poly.entity_id
_entity_poly.type
_entity_poly.pdbx_seq_one_letter_code
_entity_poly.pdbx_strand_id
1 'polypeptide(L)'
;MLDYEVTKASVHDAKETAELMTNAHPANHYLLGDEGYLGKDLAFQLKQMGYKLWTSYRKNMQGAKEHNDHQLMAIRRTIESDFSLLSYYNAENNRARNLTGF
;
A
#
# COMPACT_ATOMS: atom_id res chain seq x y z
N MET A 1 14.18 15.52 10.58
CA MET A 1 14.85 14.59 9.65
C MET A 1 14.34 13.19 10.03
N LEU A 2 13.55 12.55 9.16
CA LEU A 2 13.02 11.21 9.44
C LEU A 2 14.04 10.18 8.96
N ASP A 3 14.78 9.58 9.89
CA ASP A 3 15.69 8.46 9.65
C ASP A 3 14.85 7.21 9.35
N TYR A 4 14.61 6.95 8.06
CA TYR A 4 14.05 5.69 7.62
C TYR A 4 15.15 4.93 6.88
N GLU A 5 15.54 3.80 7.44
CA GLU A 5 16.52 2.89 6.86
C GLU A 5 15.80 2.02 5.81
N VAL A 6 16.26 2.10 4.56
CA VAL A 6 15.67 1.36 3.43
C VAL A 6 16.10 -0.10 3.54
N THR A 7 15.14 -1.00 3.77
CA THR A 7 15.38 -2.44 3.87
C THR A 7 15.10 -3.15 2.53
N LYS A 8 15.54 -4.41 2.37
CA LYS A 8 15.27 -5.20 1.17
C LYS A 8 13.77 -5.33 0.85
N ALA A 9 12.93 -5.44 1.88
CA ALA A 9 11.48 -5.48 1.71
C ALA A 9 10.95 -4.17 1.12
N SER A 10 11.40 -3.03 1.65
CA SER A 10 11.04 -1.70 1.14
C SER A 10 11.42 -1.51 -0.34
N VAL A 11 12.59 -2.01 -0.77
CA VAL A 11 13.00 -1.96 -2.19
C VAL A 11 12.08 -2.78 -3.08
N HIS A 12 11.60 -3.93 -2.58
CA HIS A 12 10.69 -4.79 -3.33
C HIS A 12 9.32 -4.13 -3.50
N ASP A 13 8.75 -3.60 -2.43
CA ASP A 13 7.43 -2.95 -2.44
C ASP A 13 7.42 -1.70 -3.33
N ALA A 14 8.50 -0.92 -3.30
CA ALA A 14 8.67 0.24 -4.18
C ALA A 14 8.69 -0.16 -5.67
N LYS A 15 9.39 -1.25 -6.01
CA LYS A 15 9.45 -1.78 -7.37
C LYS A 15 8.09 -2.30 -7.83
N GLU A 16 7.41 -3.09 -7.00
CA GLU A 16 6.09 -3.62 -7.31
C GLU A 16 5.07 -2.50 -7.49
N THR A 17 5.13 -1.46 -6.66
CA THR A 17 4.24 -0.29 -6.80
C THR A 17 4.45 0.41 -8.13
N ALA A 18 5.69 0.64 -8.55
CA ALA A 18 5.98 1.26 -9.85
C ALA A 18 5.46 0.42 -11.03
N GLU A 19 5.62 -0.90 -10.96
CA GLU A 19 5.10 -1.83 -11.96
C GLU A 19 3.57 -1.85 -11.98
N LEU A 20 2.92 -1.87 -10.82
CA LEU A 20 1.46 -1.82 -10.70
C LEU A 20 0.89 -0.53 -11.29
N MET A 21 1.50 0.62 -11.02
CA MET A 21 1.05 1.90 -11.58
C MET A 21 1.21 1.94 -13.10
N THR A 22 2.32 1.41 -13.62
CA THR A 22 2.60 1.35 -15.06
C THR A 22 1.67 0.41 -15.80
N ASN A 23 1.22 -0.69 -15.18
CA ASN A 23 0.41 -1.69 -15.86
C ASN A 23 -1.08 -1.47 -15.65
N ALA A 24 -1.51 -1.20 -14.42
CA ALA A 24 -2.93 -1.15 -14.05
C ALA A 24 -3.59 0.20 -14.35
N HIS A 25 -2.81 1.28 -14.44
CA HIS A 25 -3.31 2.65 -14.63
C HIS A 25 -4.60 2.93 -13.82
N PRO A 26 -4.55 2.78 -12.49
CA PRO A 26 -5.76 2.80 -11.68
C PRO A 26 -6.48 4.15 -11.84
N ALA A 27 -7.76 4.08 -12.22
CA ALA A 27 -8.62 5.26 -12.36
C ALA A 27 -8.91 5.93 -10.99
N ASN A 28 -8.79 5.16 -9.90
CA ASN A 28 -8.89 5.69 -8.56
C ASN A 28 -7.57 6.33 -8.15
N HIS A 29 -7.65 7.55 -7.65
CA HIS A 29 -6.48 8.34 -7.25
C HIS A 29 -6.05 8.03 -5.81
N TYR A 30 -6.79 7.23 -5.05
CA TYR A 30 -6.41 6.82 -3.70
C TYR A 30 -5.61 5.51 -3.74
N LEU A 31 -4.41 5.53 -3.16
CA LEU A 31 -3.56 4.36 -3.02
C LEU A 31 -3.40 4.04 -1.54
N LEU A 32 -3.87 2.88 -1.11
CA LEU A 32 -3.62 2.39 0.25
C LEU A 32 -2.24 1.72 0.28
N GLY A 33 -1.38 2.18 1.18
CA GLY A 33 -0.05 1.60 1.34
C GLY A 33 0.61 2.04 2.63
N ASP A 34 1.85 1.61 2.82
CA ASP A 34 2.69 2.06 3.92
C ASP A 34 3.79 2.98 3.38
N GLU A 35 3.76 4.26 3.78
CA GLU A 35 4.72 5.28 3.33
C GLU A 35 6.15 4.91 3.73
N GLY A 36 6.32 4.15 4.82
CA GLY A 36 7.61 3.62 5.21
C GLY A 36 8.19 2.74 4.12
N TYR A 37 7.39 1.84 3.54
CA TYR A 37 7.88 0.82 2.62
C TYR A 37 8.00 1.31 1.18
N LEU A 38 7.19 2.29 0.76
CA LEU A 38 7.25 2.87 -0.59
C LEU A 38 8.53 3.68 -0.85
N GLY A 39 9.18 4.19 0.19
CA GLY A 39 10.28 5.13 0.07
C GLY A 39 9.81 6.54 -0.30
N LYS A 40 10.56 7.56 0.17
CA LYS A 40 10.14 8.98 0.08
C LYS A 40 10.03 9.49 -1.35
N ASP A 41 10.94 9.09 -2.23
CA ASP A 41 10.99 9.58 -3.61
C ASP A 41 9.81 9.07 -4.43
N LEU A 42 9.49 7.77 -4.32
CA LEU A 42 8.33 7.19 -4.97
C LEU A 42 7.04 7.78 -4.41
N ALA A 43 6.94 7.91 -3.08
CA ALA A 43 5.78 8.54 -2.45
C ALA A 43 5.57 9.99 -2.94
N PHE A 44 6.66 10.74 -3.14
CA PHE A 44 6.62 12.08 -3.69
C PHE A 44 6.16 12.09 -5.17
N GLN A 45 6.70 11.19 -6.00
CA GLN A 45 6.31 11.06 -7.41
C GLN A 45 4.82 10.72 -7.56
N LEU A 46 4.30 9.77 -6.77
CA LEU A 46 2.88 9.42 -6.77
C LEU A 46 2.00 10.62 -6.42
N LYS A 47 2.40 11.43 -5.43
CA LYS A 47 1.71 12.68 -5.08
C LYS A 47 1.74 13.70 -6.24
N GLN A 48 2.87 13.83 -6.95
CA GLN A 48 2.97 14.70 -8.14
C GLN A 48 2.08 14.24 -9.30
N MET A 49 1.90 12.92 -9.44
CA MET A 49 0.97 12.33 -10.42
C MET A 49 -0.51 12.49 -10.03
N GLY A 50 -0.81 13.09 -8.87
CA GLY A 50 -2.16 13.33 -8.39
C GLY A 50 -2.73 12.22 -7.50
N TYR A 51 -1.93 11.20 -7.16
CA TYR A 51 -2.36 10.17 -6.24
C TYR A 51 -2.34 10.65 -4.78
N LYS A 52 -3.38 10.30 -4.04
CA LYS A 52 -3.48 10.46 -2.60
C LYS A 52 -3.08 9.15 -1.94
N LEU A 53 -1.88 9.13 -1.38
CA LEU A 53 -1.42 8.03 -0.56
C LEU A 53 -2.20 8.04 0.74
N TRP A 54 -2.92 6.96 0.99
CA TRP A 54 -3.53 6.69 2.26
C TRP A 54 -2.61 5.78 3.05
N THR A 55 -1.89 6.41 3.98
CA THR A 55 -0.88 5.75 4.83
C THR A 55 -1.21 6.07 6.27
N SER A 56 -1.11 5.10 7.17
CA SER A 56 -1.37 5.42 8.58
C SER A 56 -0.24 6.20 9.20
N TYR A 57 -0.59 7.32 9.82
CA TYR A 57 0.38 8.08 10.60
C TYR A 57 0.69 7.33 11.90
N ARG A 58 1.97 7.26 12.28
CA ARG A 58 2.34 6.79 13.61
C ARG A 58 1.72 7.71 14.66
N LYS A 59 1.29 7.17 15.81
CA LYS A 59 0.56 7.93 16.84
C LYS A 59 1.29 9.18 17.34
N ASN A 60 2.61 9.22 17.23
CA ASN A 60 3.48 10.33 17.63
C ASN A 60 3.78 11.33 16.49
N MET A 61 3.25 11.13 15.28
CA MET A 61 3.42 12.08 14.18
C MET A 61 2.46 13.26 14.32
N GLN A 62 2.92 14.44 13.93
CA GLN A 62 2.08 15.63 13.86
C GLN A 62 0.94 15.40 12.84
N GLY A 63 -0.28 15.80 13.20
CA GLY A 63 -1.46 15.58 12.36
C GLY A 63 -2.02 14.15 12.38
N ALA A 64 -1.46 13.22 13.17
CA ALA A 64 -1.91 11.82 13.19
C ALA A 64 -3.38 11.65 13.59
N LYS A 65 -3.93 12.52 14.44
CA LYS A 65 -5.36 12.47 14.83
C LYS A 65 -6.31 12.87 13.70
N GLU A 66 -5.90 13.84 12.88
CA GLU A 66 -6.68 14.34 11.75
C GLU A 66 -6.55 13.38 10.55
N HIS A 67 -5.36 12.82 10.35
CA HIS A 67 -5.10 11.89 9.25
C HIS A 67 -5.65 10.48 9.52
N ASN A 68 -5.59 10.01 10.78
CA ASN A 68 -6.16 8.72 11.17
C ASN A 68 -7.58 8.89 11.72
N ASP A 69 -8.47 9.51 10.95
CA ASP A 69 -9.89 9.60 11.31
C ASP A 69 -10.47 8.20 11.60
N HIS A 70 -11.41 8.11 12.55
CA HIS A 70 -12.02 6.86 12.98
C HIS A 70 -12.70 6.10 11.84
N GLN A 71 -13.35 6.79 10.90
CA GLN A 71 -14.00 6.17 9.75
C GLN A 71 -12.97 5.55 8.80
N LEU A 72 -11.87 6.26 8.54
CA LEU A 72 -10.75 5.75 7.76
C LEU A 72 -10.16 4.50 8.43
N MET A 73 -9.92 4.54 9.74
CA MET A 73 -9.40 3.39 10.47
C MET A 73 -10.37 2.19 10.47
N ALA A 74 -11.68 2.40 10.39
CA ALA A 74 -12.64 1.31 10.23
C ALA A 74 -12.52 0.64 8.86
N ILE A 75 -12.51 1.42 7.78
CA ILE A 75 -12.34 0.91 6.40
C ILE A 75 -11.02 0.14 6.26
N ARG A 76 -9.93 0.71 6.78
CA ARG A 76 -8.61 0.06 6.74
C ARG A 76 -8.64 -1.30 7.44
N ARG A 77 -9.21 -1.38 8.64
CA ARG A 77 -9.31 -2.65 9.39
C ARG A 77 -10.11 -3.71 8.64
N THR A 78 -11.16 -3.32 7.93
CA THR A 78 -11.92 -4.24 7.08
C THR A 78 -11.03 -4.81 5.97
N ILE A 79 -10.35 -3.94 5.22
CA ILE A 79 -9.46 -4.37 4.12
C ILE A 79 -8.35 -5.29 4.64
N GLU A 80 -7.68 -4.93 5.74
CA GLU A 80 -6.60 -5.74 6.33
C GLU A 80 -7.12 -7.08 6.88
N SER A 81 -8.32 -7.11 7.45
CA SER A 81 -8.96 -8.34 7.91
C SER A 81 -9.29 -9.26 6.73
N ASP A 82 -9.78 -8.70 5.63
CA ASP A 82 -10.08 -9.47 4.41
C ASP A 82 -8.81 -10.05 3.80
N PHE A 83 -7.72 -9.26 3.71
CA PHE A 83 -6.41 -9.79 3.27
C PHE A 83 -5.90 -10.89 4.20
N SER A 84 -5.97 -10.70 5.51
CA SER A 84 -5.56 -11.72 6.50
C SER A 84 -6.35 -13.03 6.32
N LEU A 85 -7.64 -12.93 5.99
CA LEU A 85 -8.48 -14.08 5.71
C LEU A 85 -8.06 -14.79 4.42
N LEU A 86 -7.76 -14.03 3.35
CA LEU A 86 -7.24 -14.59 2.10
C LEU A 86 -5.89 -15.29 2.30
N SER A 87 -4.99 -14.70 3.08
CA SER A 87 -3.72 -15.30 3.49
C SER A 87 -3.93 -16.60 4.26
N TYR A 88 -4.88 -16.61 5.21
CA TYR A 88 -5.25 -17.80 5.98
C TYR A 88 -5.72 -18.95 5.08
N TYR A 89 -6.49 -18.65 4.03
CA TYR A 89 -6.90 -19.64 3.03
C TYR A 89 -5.82 -19.97 1.99
N ASN A 90 -4.60 -19.45 2.16
CA ASN A 90 -3.51 -19.62 1.22
C ASN A 90 -3.85 -19.16 -0.21
N ALA A 91 -4.73 -18.16 -0.33
CA ALA A 91 -5.20 -17.64 -1.62
C ALA A 91 -4.06 -16.96 -2.40
N GLU A 92 -3.00 -16.52 -1.73
CA GLU A 92 -1.76 -16.00 -2.31
C GLU A 92 -1.04 -17.06 -3.18
N ASN A 93 -1.19 -18.34 -2.81
CA ASN A 93 -0.69 -19.49 -3.56
C ASN A 93 -1.74 -20.05 -4.52
N ASN A 94 -2.86 -19.34 -4.74
CA ASN A 94 -3.77 -19.65 -5.82
C ASN A 94 -3.08 -19.29 -7.14
N ARG A 95 -2.15 -20.18 -7.53
CA ARG A 95 -1.77 -20.37 -8.93
C ARG A 95 -3.04 -20.82 -9.61
N ALA A 96 -3.89 -19.86 -9.95
CA ALA A 96 -4.90 -20.05 -10.97
C ALA A 96 -4.11 -20.39 -12.23
N ARG A 97 -3.77 -21.68 -12.38
CA ARG A 97 -3.77 -22.33 -13.67
C ARG A 97 -5.15 -21.98 -14.21
N ASN A 98 -5.17 -21.05 -15.16
CA ASN A 98 -6.22 -21.03 -16.15
C ASN A 98 -6.59 -22.49 -16.49
N LEU A 99 -7.86 -22.77 -16.79
CA LEU A 99 -8.30 -24.09 -17.25
C LEU A 99 -7.45 -24.63 -18.43
N THR A 100 -6.66 -23.75 -19.07
CA THR A 100 -5.78 -24.00 -20.21
C THR A 100 -4.28 -24.07 -19.92
N GLY A 101 -3.81 -23.95 -18.67
CA GLY A 101 -2.41 -24.10 -18.22
C GLY A 101 -1.30 -23.43 -19.06
N PHE A 102 -0.70 -22.33 -18.59
CA PHE A 102 0.66 -21.94 -18.99
C PHE A 102 1.46 -21.41 -17.79
#